data_AF-A0A955C7E4-F1
#
_entry.id   AF-A0A955C7E4-F1
#
_cell.length_a   1.000
_cell.length_b   1.000
_cell.length_c   1.000
_cell.angle_alpha   90.00
_cell.angle_beta   90.00
_cell.angle_gamma   90.00
#
_symmetry.space_group_name_H-M   'P 1'
#
loop_
_entity.id
_entity.type
_entity.pdbx_description
1 polymer ?
#
loop_
_entity_poly.entity_id
_entity_poly.type
_entity_poly.pdbx_seq_one_letter_code
_entity_poly.pdbx_strand_id
1 'polypeptide(L)'
;MDAFGLLFFFSDEFDESDVVAMEEFVNSCPSHPSWPDVPVEFVDHVDDTELTNPEDVPVRTVGGFLSIPRAVDNKSDEQERKTLDQLIEALIRFTKTRSCEIELELDRELVGNIKNGVPSKSLLLGLLGMQHDE
;
A
#
# COMPACT_ATOMS: atom_id res chain seq x y z
N MET A 1 -16.89 13.94 -3.64
CA MET A 1 -16.90 12.54 -3.19
C MET A 1 -15.70 12.44 -2.28
N ASP A 2 -15.91 12.14 -1.00
CA ASP A 2 -14.80 11.93 -0.08
C ASP A 2 -14.24 10.54 -0.36
N ALA A 3 -12.96 10.48 -0.73
CA ALA A 3 -12.18 9.26 -0.86
C ALA A 3 -10.96 9.42 0.04
N PHE A 4 -10.45 8.32 0.57
CA PHE A 4 -9.20 8.32 1.31
C PHE A 4 -8.11 7.64 0.48
N GLY A 5 -6.87 8.07 0.70
CA GLY A 5 -5.72 7.56 -0.03
C GLY A 5 -4.97 6.54 0.80
N LEU A 6 -4.76 5.34 0.27
CA LEU A 6 -3.83 4.37 0.82
C LEU A 6 -2.57 4.34 -0.05
N LEU A 7 -1.45 4.81 0.51
CA LEU A 7 -0.14 4.69 -0.10
C LEU A 7 0.56 3.46 0.50
N PHE A 8 1.21 2.65 -0.33
CA PHE A 8 2.10 1.59 0.13
C PHE A 8 3.42 1.68 -0.64
N PHE A 9 4.55 1.55 0.04
CA PHE A 9 5.87 1.77 -0.57
C PHE A 9 6.96 0.97 0.14
N PHE A 10 8.08 0.74 -0.56
CA PHE A 10 9.24 0.09 0.04
C PHE A 10 9.81 0.94 1.17
N SER A 11 10.03 0.31 2.33
CA SER A 11 10.63 0.97 3.51
C SER A 11 12.05 0.49 3.82
N ASP A 12 12.58 -0.42 3.00
CA ASP A 12 13.95 -0.93 3.09
C ASP A 12 14.68 -0.63 1.78
N GLU A 13 15.97 -0.91 1.72
CA GLU A 13 16.74 -0.80 0.47
C GLU A 13 16.11 -1.68 -0.63
N PHE A 14 15.99 -1.11 -1.83
CA PHE A 14 15.46 -1.77 -3.01
C PHE A 14 16.31 -1.44 -4.23
N ASP A 15 16.27 -2.30 -5.26
CA ASP A 15 16.95 -2.06 -6.53
C ASP A 15 15.96 -1.93 -7.70
N GLU A 16 16.46 -1.65 -8.91
CA GLU A 16 15.61 -1.50 -10.11
C GLU A 16 14.78 -2.76 -10.42
N SER A 17 15.24 -3.95 -10.02
CA SER A 17 14.47 -5.18 -10.21
C SER A 17 13.24 -5.24 -9.29
N ASP A 18 13.30 -4.57 -8.14
CA ASP A 18 12.17 -4.40 -7.23
C ASP A 18 11.20 -3.33 -7.72
N VAL A 19 11.70 -2.27 -8.35
CA VAL A 19 10.86 -1.24 -8.99
C VAL A 19 9.99 -1.85 -10.09
N VAL A 20 10.60 -2.59 -11.00
CA VAL A 20 9.87 -3.31 -12.07
C VAL A 20 8.87 -4.28 -11.47
N ALA A 21 9.23 -4.99 -10.39
CA ALA A 21 8.33 -5.91 -9.71
C ALA A 21 7.11 -5.22 -9.10
N MET A 22 7.31 -4.04 -8.52
CA MET A 22 6.24 -3.23 -7.94
C MET A 22 5.31 -2.70 -9.03
N GLU A 23 5.85 -2.22 -10.14
CA GLU A 23 5.07 -1.78 -11.29
C GLU A 23 4.23 -2.95 -11.86
N GLU A 24 4.83 -4.12 -12.05
CA GLU A 24 4.13 -5.34 -12.46
C GLU A 24 3.04 -5.75 -11.45
N PHE A 25 3.34 -5.66 -10.16
CA PHE A 25 2.39 -5.95 -9.09
C PHE A 25 1.18 -5.02 -9.18
N VAL A 26 1.39 -3.70 -9.23
CA VAL A 26 0.35 -2.69 -9.33
C VAL A 26 -0.51 -2.90 -10.59
N ASN A 27 0.12 -3.15 -11.74
CA ASN A 27 -0.58 -3.40 -12.99
C ASN A 27 -1.35 -4.74 -13.00
N SER A 28 -0.97 -5.69 -12.15
CA SER A 28 -1.66 -6.98 -12.03
C SER A 28 -2.91 -6.92 -11.15
N CYS A 29 -3.03 -5.95 -10.24
CA CYS A 29 -4.16 -5.81 -9.33
C CYS A 29 -5.52 -5.81 -10.07
N PRO A 30 -5.75 -4.98 -11.11
CA PRO A 30 -7.01 -4.97 -11.86
C PRO A 30 -7.32 -6.28 -12.61
N SER A 31 -6.32 -7.13 -12.84
CA SER A 31 -6.49 -8.39 -13.56
C SER A 31 -7.05 -9.51 -12.67
N HIS A 32 -7.12 -9.30 -11.35
CA HIS A 32 -7.66 -10.29 -10.44
C HIS A 32 -9.21 -10.25 -10.49
N PRO A 33 -9.92 -11.39 -10.70
CA PRO A 33 -11.38 -11.39 -10.89
C PRO A 33 -12.20 -10.83 -9.72
N SER A 34 -11.60 -10.79 -8.52
CA SER A 34 -12.22 -10.24 -7.32
C SER A 34 -11.81 -8.81 -7.01
N TRP A 35 -10.88 -8.24 -7.80
CA TRP A 35 -10.41 -6.88 -7.60
C TRP A 35 -11.57 -5.91 -7.87
N PRO A 36 -11.78 -4.92 -6.99
CA PRO A 36 -12.76 -3.88 -7.25
C PRO A 36 -12.41 -3.09 -8.51
N ASP A 37 -13.38 -2.41 -9.11
CA ASP A 37 -13.12 -1.43 -10.18
C ASP A 37 -12.52 -0.12 -9.61
N VAL A 38 -11.42 -0.26 -8.87
CA VAL A 38 -10.68 0.82 -8.23
C VAL A 38 -9.23 0.73 -8.71
N PRO A 39 -8.73 1.79 -9.38
CA PRO A 39 -7.38 1.78 -9.92
C PRO A 39 -6.35 1.83 -8.79
N VAL A 40 -5.27 1.08 -8.96
CA VAL A 40 -4.03 1.25 -8.20
C VAL A 40 -3.08 1.98 -9.13
N GLU A 41 -2.54 3.10 -8.68
CA GLU A 41 -1.56 3.90 -9.41
C GLU A 41 -0.17 3.52 -8.95
N PHE A 42 0.75 3.31 -9.90
CA PHE A 42 2.15 3.07 -9.56
C PHE A 42 2.81 4.38 -9.16
N VAL A 43 3.58 4.35 -8.07
CA VAL A 43 4.32 5.51 -7.55
C VAL A 43 5.81 5.23 -7.70
N ASP A 44 6.49 6.10 -8.42
CA ASP A 44 7.96 6.18 -8.47
C ASP A 44 8.33 7.67 -8.45
N HIS A 45 8.63 8.16 -7.25
CA HIS A 45 8.92 9.56 -7.01
C HIS A 45 10.27 9.71 -6.33
N VAL A 46 11.08 10.63 -6.84
CA VAL A 46 12.32 11.06 -6.19
C VAL A 46 12.03 12.42 -5.57
N ASP A 47 12.11 12.51 -4.24
CA ASP A 47 12.04 13.78 -3.54
C ASP A 47 13.42 14.43 -3.53
N ASP A 48 13.59 15.43 -4.41
CA ASP A 48 14.80 16.25 -4.50
C ASP A 48 14.72 17.52 -3.61
N THR A 49 13.59 17.76 -2.92
CA THR A 49 13.31 19.06 -2.28
C THR A 49 14.04 19.29 -0.96
N GLU A 50 14.61 18.25 -0.36
CA GLU A 50 15.39 18.36 0.89
C GLU A 50 16.91 18.38 0.69
N LEU A 51 17.41 18.34 -0.56
CA LEU A 51 18.85 18.40 -0.88
C LEU A 51 19.42 19.81 -0.68
N THR A 52 19.42 20.30 0.55
CA THR A 52 20.04 21.58 0.93
C THR A 52 21.54 21.42 1.17
N ASN A 53 22.02 20.21 1.47
CA ASN A 53 23.43 19.89 1.59
C ASN A 53 23.87 18.93 0.47
N PRO A 54 25.10 19.05 -0.03
CA PRO A 54 25.66 18.16 -1.06
C PRO A 54 25.90 16.70 -0.58
N GLU A 55 25.69 16.42 0.71
CA GLU A 55 25.79 15.08 1.31
C GLU A 55 24.44 14.38 1.44
N ASP A 56 23.34 15.11 1.21
CA ASP A 56 21.99 14.56 1.30
C ASP A 56 21.77 13.59 0.12
N VAL A 57 21.28 12.39 0.41
CA VAL A 57 20.96 11.38 -0.59
C VAL A 57 19.48 11.55 -0.95
N PRO A 58 19.13 11.67 -2.25
CA PRO A 58 17.74 11.78 -2.67
C PRO A 58 16.93 10.59 -2.17
N VAL A 59 15.77 10.86 -1.57
CA VAL A 59 14.85 9.82 -1.11
C VAL A 59 13.94 9.46 -2.27
N ARG A 60 14.03 8.20 -2.73
CA ARG A 60 13.14 7.66 -3.76
C ARG A 60 12.05 6.82 -3.10
N THR A 61 10.80 7.18 -3.33
CA THR A 61 9.62 6.43 -2.92
C THR A 61 9.12 5.61 -4.11
N VAL A 62 9.13 4.29 -3.95
CA VAL A 62 8.58 3.35 -4.95
C VAL A 62 7.50 2.50 -4.31
N GLY A 63 6.35 2.40 -4.97
CA GLY A 63 5.17 1.80 -4.39
C GLY A 63 3.91 1.87 -5.25
N GLY A 64 2.76 1.93 -4.60
CA GLY A 64 1.48 2.18 -5.24
C GLY A 64 0.53 2.97 -4.38
N PHE A 65 -0.42 3.62 -5.03
CA PHE A 65 -1.46 4.44 -4.42
C PHE A 65 -2.83 3.91 -4.81
N LEU A 66 -3.68 3.67 -3.82
CA LEU A 66 -5.05 3.22 -4.01
C LEU A 66 -5.99 4.31 -3.48
N SER A 67 -6.83 4.85 -4.36
CA SER A 67 -7.88 5.80 -3.97
C SER A 67 -9.15 5.04 -3.63
N ILE A 68 -9.49 4.97 -2.34
CA ILE A 68 -10.62 4.19 -1.86
C ILE A 68 -11.83 5.12 -1.67
N PRO A 69 -12.93 4.93 -2.40
CA PRO A 69 -14.15 5.71 -2.18
C PRO A 69 -14.68 5.46 -0.76
N ARG A 70 -15.00 6.50 0.01
CA ARG A 70 -15.60 6.30 1.33
C ARG A 70 -16.95 5.59 1.21
N ALA A 71 -17.15 4.59 2.06
CA ALA A 71 -18.45 3.98 2.24
C ALA A 71 -19.53 5.02 2.62
N VAL A 72 -20.63 5.00 1.88
CA VAL A 72 -21.84 5.83 2.12
C VAL A 72 -23.03 4.97 2.59
N ASP A 73 -22.92 3.65 2.47
CA ASP A 73 -23.87 2.65 2.95
C ASP A 73 -23.15 1.35 3.36
N ASN A 74 -23.87 0.43 3.99
CA ASN A 74 -23.31 -0.85 4.47
C ASN A 74 -22.72 -1.73 3.35
N LYS A 75 -23.21 -1.62 2.10
CA LYS A 75 -22.67 -2.42 0.99
C LYS A 75 -21.33 -1.87 0.54
N SER A 76 -21.20 -0.54 0.51
CA SER A 76 -19.94 0.12 0.22
C SER A 76 -18.89 -0.10 1.32
N ASP A 77 -19.30 -0.24 2.59
CA ASP A 77 -18.38 -0.61 3.69
C ASP A 77 -17.83 -2.04 3.53
N GLU A 78 -18.69 -2.99 3.17
CA GLU A 78 -18.25 -4.37 2.91
C GLU A 78 -17.29 -4.44 1.70
N GLN A 79 -17.56 -3.66 0.65
CA GLN A 79 -16.71 -3.60 -0.53
C GLN A 79 -15.36 -2.92 -0.23
N GLU A 80 -15.36 -1.86 0.57
CA GLU A 80 -14.15 -1.17 1.05
C GLU A 80 -13.24 -2.14 1.82
N ARG A 81 -13.78 -2.84 2.82
CA ARG A 81 -13.04 -3.84 3.60
C ARG A 81 -12.47 -4.96 2.73
N LYS A 82 -13.31 -5.50 1.84
CA LYS A 82 -12.89 -6.56 0.91
C LYS A 82 -11.77 -6.10 -0.03
N THR A 83 -11.76 -4.81 -0.41
CA THR A 83 -10.70 -4.22 -1.22
C THR A 83 -9.38 -4.20 -0.45
N LEU A 84 -9.43 -3.70 0.79
CA LEU A 84 -8.28 -3.64 1.68
C LEU A 84 -7.73 -5.03 1.97
N ASP A 85 -8.58 -5.98 2.34
CA ASP A 85 -8.18 -7.37 2.63
C ASP A 85 -7.43 -7.99 1.43
N GLN A 86 -7.96 -7.83 0.22
CA GLN A 86 -7.32 -8.35 -0.99
C GLN A 86 -5.97 -7.70 -1.27
N LEU A 87 -5.85 -6.39 -1.08
CA LEU A 87 -4.58 -5.68 -1.23
C LEU A 87 -3.55 -6.18 -0.21
N ILE A 88 -3.94 -6.27 1.07
CA ILE A 88 -3.06 -6.74 2.15
C ILE A 88 -2.60 -8.18 1.87
N GLU A 89 -3.49 -9.08 1.47
CA GLU A 89 -3.10 -10.45 1.09
C GLU A 89 -2.14 -10.48 -0.10
N ALA A 90 -2.35 -9.62 -1.09
CA ALA A 90 -1.48 -9.52 -2.26
C ALA A 90 -0.08 -9.00 -1.86
N LEU A 91 -0.01 -7.97 -1.01
CA LEU A 91 1.24 -7.42 -0.49
C LEU A 91 1.98 -8.41 0.42
N ILE A 92 1.27 -9.22 1.22
CA ILE A 92 1.86 -10.32 1.99
C ILE A 92 2.56 -11.32 1.06
N ARG A 93 1.91 -11.73 -0.04
CA ARG A 93 2.52 -12.63 -1.02
C ARG A 93 3.72 -11.99 -1.72
N PHE A 94 3.60 -10.71 -2.09
CA PHE A 94 4.66 -9.95 -2.74
C PHE A 94 5.91 -9.87 -1.86
N THR A 95 5.76 -9.34 -0.64
CA THR A 95 6.87 -9.15 0.32
C THR A 95 7.51 -10.47 0.73
N LYS A 96 6.73 -11.56 0.82
CA LYS A 96 7.28 -12.90 1.07
C LYS A 96 8.13 -13.42 -0.08
N THR A 97 7.70 -13.19 -1.32
CA THR A 97 8.43 -13.65 -2.52
C THR A 97 9.73 -12.89 -2.69
N ARG A 98 9.69 -11.57 -2.44
CA ARG A 98 10.84 -10.67 -2.65
C ARG A 98 11.75 -10.52 -1.43
N SER A 99 11.30 -10.99 -0.27
CA SER A 99 12.01 -10.78 1.00
C SER A 99 12.24 -9.29 1.31
N CYS A 100 11.20 -8.48 1.15
CA CYS A 100 11.24 -7.03 1.36
C CYS A 100 10.29 -6.55 2.46
N GLU A 101 10.36 -5.26 2.77
CA GLU A 101 9.45 -4.56 3.67
C GLU A 101 8.68 -3.46 2.94
N ILE A 102 7.38 -3.40 3.20
CA ILE A 102 6.48 -2.37 2.65
C ILE A 102 5.78 -1.67 3.81
N GLU A 103 5.85 -0.35 3.84
CA GLU A 103 5.06 0.51 4.71
C GLU A 103 3.73 0.88 4.06
N LEU A 104 2.73 1.13 4.91
CA LEU A 104 1.39 1.53 4.49
C LEU A 104 0.98 2.79 5.24
N GLU A 105 0.54 3.78 4.48
CA GLU A 105 0.02 5.06 4.96
C GLU A 105 -1.43 5.26 4.51
N LEU A 106 -2.29 5.59 5.45
CA LEU A 106 -3.69 5.93 5.22
C LEU A 106 -3.88 7.43 5.47
N ASP A 107 -4.28 8.19 4.46
CA ASP A 107 -4.42 9.65 4.55
C ASP A 107 -3.18 10.36 5.15
N ARG A 108 -1.98 9.86 4.80
CA ARG A 108 -0.65 10.31 5.28
C ARG A 108 -0.34 9.95 6.73
N GLU A 109 -1.11 9.09 7.36
CA GLU A 109 -0.78 8.50 8.66
C GLU A 109 -0.27 7.08 8.47
N LEU A 110 0.92 6.78 9.01
CA LEU A 110 1.48 5.43 8.99
C LEU A 110 0.58 4.48 9.80
N VAL A 111 -0.04 3.52 9.11
CA VAL A 111 -0.93 2.52 9.73
C VAL A 111 -0.21 1.22 10.05
N GLY A 112 0.88 0.91 9.35
CA GLY A 112 1.72 -0.24 9.67
C GLY A 112 2.60 -0.66 8.50
N ASN A 113 3.15 -1.87 8.60
CA ASN A 113 4.04 -2.40 7.58
C ASN A 113 3.84 -3.91 7.41
N ILE A 114 4.38 -4.44 6.32
CA ILE A 114 4.43 -5.87 6.02
C ILE A 114 5.89 -6.20 5.72
N LYS A 115 6.49 -7.05 6.56
CA LYS A 115 7.89 -7.46 6.43
C LYS A 115 7.97 -8.95 6.13
N ASN A 116 8.53 -9.33 4.99
CA ASN A 116 8.73 -10.74 4.61
C ASN A 116 7.43 -11.57 4.70
N GLY A 117 6.30 -10.99 4.29
CA GLY A 117 4.98 -11.61 4.38
C GLY A 117 4.36 -11.64 5.77
N VAL A 118 4.92 -10.92 6.75
CA VAL A 118 4.38 -10.80 8.10
C VAL A 118 3.85 -9.38 8.30
N PRO A 119 2.53 -9.17 8.39
CA PRO A 119 1.96 -7.86 8.70
C PRO A 119 2.25 -7.47 10.15
N SER A 120 2.48 -6.18 10.40
CA SER A 120 2.65 -5.64 11.74
C SER A 120 1.33 -5.68 12.53
N LYS A 121 1.44 -5.69 13.86
CA LYS A 121 0.26 -5.62 14.74
C LYS A 121 -0.54 -4.34 14.52
N SER A 122 0.14 -3.21 14.26
CA SER A 122 -0.54 -1.95 13.99
C SER A 122 -1.36 -2.02 12.71
N LEU A 123 -0.88 -2.70 11.66
CA LEU A 123 -1.63 -2.86 10.42
C LEU A 123 -2.93 -3.66 10.62
N LEU A 124 -2.83 -4.75 11.38
CA LEU A 124 -3.97 -5.59 11.74
C LEU A 124 -4.98 -4.85 12.64
N LEU A 125 -4.55 -3.84 13.39
CA LEU A 125 -5.43 -3.04 14.25
C LEU A 125 -5.92 -1.75 13.57
N GLY A 126 -5.13 -1.16 12.69
CA GLY A 126 -5.38 0.14 12.08
C GLY A 126 -6.21 0.06 10.81
N LEU A 127 -6.00 -0.97 9.98
CA LEU A 127 -6.79 -1.21 8.76
C LEU A 127 -7.89 -2.26 8.97
N LEU A 128 -7.64 -3.28 9.80
CA LEU A 128 -8.56 -4.41 10.01
C LEU A 128 -9.26 -4.38 11.37
N GLY A 129 -8.87 -3.47 12.27
CA GLY A 129 -9.34 -3.41 13.66
C GLY A 129 -10.70 -2.73 13.86
N MET A 130 -11.60 -2.85 12.89
CA MET A 130 -13.02 -2.98 13.22
C MET A 130 -13.37 -4.47 13.24
N GLN A 131 -12.78 -5.21 14.17
CA GLN A 131 -13.33 -6.48 14.64
C GLN A 131 -13.95 -6.24 16.02
N HIS A 132 -15.29 -6.16 16.02
CA HIS A 132 -16.20 -6.38 17.15
C HIS A 132 -15.96 -5.57 18.44
N ASP A 133 -16.58 -4.40 18.53
CA ASP A 133 -17.26 -4.02 19.78
C ASP A 133 -18.67 -4.65 19.76
N GLU A 134 -18.79 -5.87 20.31
CA GLU A 134 -20.00 -6.38 20.97
C GLU A 134 -19.60 -7.23 22.19
#